data_AF-A0A452GPS9-F1
#
_entry.id   AF-A0A452GPS9-F1
#
_cell.length_a   1.000
_cell.length_b   1.000
_cell.length_c   1.000
_cell.angle_alpha   90.00
_cell.angle_beta   90.00
_cell.angle_gamma   90.00
#
_symmetry.space_group_name_H-M   'P 1'
#
loop_
_entity.id
_entity.type
_entity.pdbx_description
1 polymer ?
#
loop_
_entity_poly.entity_id
_entity_poly.type
_entity_poly.pdbx_seq_one_letter_code
_entity_poly.pdbx_strand_id
1 'polypeptide(L)'
;DLLLELGSPGPSAGLWFPTASERLPFPNATDKSPTTPPTTERGMWTVNSAGRLGNQMGEYATLYALAKMNGRQAYILPQMHQQLAPLFRITLPVVSSDVVRNIRWRNYRLHDWMSEEYRHIKGKY
;
A
#
# COMPACT_ATOMS: atom_id res chain seq x y z
N ASP A 1 14.99 -54.51 -40.00
CA ASP A 1 15.36 -53.50 -38.99
C ASP A 1 15.74 -54.26 -37.72
N LEU A 2 17.02 -54.45 -37.37
CA LEU A 2 17.95 -53.46 -36.79
C LEU A 2 17.32 -52.80 -35.55
N LEU A 3 17.66 -53.15 -34.29
CA LEU A 3 18.97 -53.21 -33.59
C LEU A 3 19.65 -51.82 -33.51
N LEU A 4 20.25 -51.34 -32.41
CA LEU A 4 20.40 -51.76 -30.99
C LEU A 4 20.63 -50.46 -30.15
N GLU A 5 21.09 -50.35 -28.89
CA GLU A 5 21.76 -51.20 -27.88
C GLU A 5 21.38 -50.71 -26.44
N LEU A 6 21.92 -51.36 -25.40
CA LEU A 6 21.88 -51.00 -23.97
C LEU A 6 23.00 -50.00 -23.58
N GLY A 7 22.92 -49.38 -22.39
CA GLY A 7 23.95 -48.40 -21.96
C GLY A 7 23.91 -47.88 -20.51
N SER A 8 24.26 -48.71 -19.53
CA SER A 8 24.69 -48.31 -18.17
C SER A 8 25.48 -49.46 -17.53
N PRO A 9 26.33 -49.24 -16.50
CA PRO A 9 26.57 -48.02 -15.72
C PRO A 9 28.06 -47.54 -15.70
N GLY A 10 28.37 -46.46 -14.97
CA GLY A 10 29.76 -46.07 -14.65
C GLY A 10 29.86 -44.88 -13.69
N PRO A 11 30.51 -44.99 -12.51
CA PRO A 11 30.56 -43.91 -11.51
C PRO A 11 31.88 -43.11 -11.50
N SER A 12 31.83 -41.80 -11.25
CA SER A 12 32.91 -41.03 -10.58
C SER A 12 32.50 -39.60 -10.17
N ALA A 13 33.07 -39.15 -9.04
CA ALA A 13 33.34 -37.79 -8.55
C ALA A 13 32.48 -36.59 -9.05
N GLY A 14 31.89 -35.83 -8.11
CA GLY A 14 31.23 -34.56 -8.48
C GLY A 14 30.52 -33.73 -7.39
N LEU A 15 30.91 -33.77 -6.11
CA LEU A 15 30.36 -32.83 -5.11
C LEU A 15 31.06 -31.46 -5.19
N TRP A 16 30.58 -30.55 -6.04
CA TRP A 16 30.92 -29.12 -5.95
C TRP A 16 29.81 -28.22 -6.51
N PHE A 17 29.37 -27.23 -5.72
CA PHE A 17 28.44 -26.18 -6.13
C PHE A 17 29.17 -25.02 -6.85
N PRO A 18 28.68 -24.52 -8.00
CA PRO A 18 29.07 -23.23 -8.55
C PRO A 18 28.12 -22.10 -8.10
N THR A 19 28.53 -21.30 -7.12
CA THR A 19 27.80 -20.09 -6.70
C THR A 19 28.26 -18.88 -7.52
N ALA A 20 27.52 -18.49 -8.57
CA ALA A 20 27.85 -17.31 -9.37
C ALA A 20 26.61 -16.60 -9.99
N SER A 21 25.93 -15.80 -9.16
CA SER A 21 25.06 -14.66 -9.50
C SER A 21 24.97 -14.23 -10.99
N GLU A 22 23.99 -14.77 -11.72
CA GLU A 22 23.60 -14.23 -13.02
C GLU A 22 22.71 -12.98 -12.82
N ARG A 23 23.36 -11.81 -12.75
CA ARG A 23 22.66 -10.52 -12.73
C ARG A 23 22.03 -10.24 -14.09
N LEU A 24 20.71 -10.31 -14.17
CA LEU A 24 19.97 -9.63 -15.23
C LEU A 24 20.32 -8.12 -15.20
N PRO A 25 20.62 -7.49 -16.34
CA PRO A 25 21.00 -6.08 -16.38
C PRO A 25 19.78 -5.20 -16.08
N PHE A 26 19.74 -4.61 -14.88
CA PHE A 26 18.78 -3.56 -14.55
C PHE A 26 19.02 -2.35 -15.47
N PRO A 27 18.02 -1.88 -16.24
CA PRO A 27 18.15 -0.63 -16.99
C PRO A 27 18.23 0.54 -16.02
N ASN A 28 19.36 1.26 -16.01
CA ASN A 28 19.54 2.51 -15.27
C ASN A 28 18.65 3.62 -15.86
N ALA A 29 17.39 3.67 -15.43
CA ALA A 29 16.48 4.77 -15.71
C ALA A 29 16.41 5.72 -14.51
N THR A 30 17.35 6.68 -14.46
CA THR A 30 17.33 7.76 -13.47
C THR A 30 16.26 8.78 -13.85
N ASP A 31 14.98 8.46 -13.63
CA ASP A 31 13.99 9.50 -13.36
C ASP A 31 13.56 9.42 -11.89
N LYS A 32 14.01 10.42 -11.13
CA LYS A 32 13.33 10.79 -9.89
C LYS A 32 12.10 11.59 -10.29
N SER A 33 11.05 10.92 -10.76
CA SER A 33 9.73 11.54 -10.78
C SER A 33 9.43 11.94 -9.32
N PRO A 34 9.35 13.24 -8.97
CA PRO A 34 8.77 13.59 -7.69
C PRO A 34 7.31 13.14 -7.79
N THR A 35 6.88 12.23 -6.91
CA THR A 35 5.45 12.06 -6.66
C THR A 35 4.97 13.33 -5.98
N THR A 36 4.73 14.36 -6.79
CA THR A 36 4.17 15.63 -6.36
C THR A 36 2.92 15.30 -5.54
N PRO A 37 2.88 15.63 -4.24
CA PRO A 37 1.70 15.36 -3.45
C PRO A 37 0.53 16.07 -4.13
N PRO A 38 -0.55 15.35 -4.51
CA PRO A 38 -1.62 15.92 -5.31
C PRO A 38 -2.18 17.16 -4.61
N THR A 39 -2.24 18.27 -5.35
CA THR A 39 -2.27 19.62 -4.77
C THR A 39 -3.33 19.74 -3.66
N THR A 40 -2.90 20.09 -2.45
CA THR A 40 -3.70 20.04 -1.22
C THR A 40 -4.86 21.05 -1.17
N GLU A 41 -5.16 21.72 -2.29
CA GLU A 41 -6.31 22.57 -2.52
C GLU A 41 -7.67 21.89 -2.26
N ARG A 42 -7.72 20.55 -2.33
CA ARG A 42 -8.91 19.75 -1.99
C ARG A 42 -8.89 19.19 -0.56
N GLY A 43 -7.96 19.63 0.28
CA GLY A 43 -7.86 19.19 1.67
C GLY A 43 -7.31 17.77 1.86
N MET A 44 -7.22 17.35 3.12
CA MET A 44 -6.62 16.08 3.54
C MET A 44 -7.57 15.34 4.46
N TRP A 45 -7.82 14.06 4.18
CA TRP A 45 -8.77 13.25 4.97
C TRP A 45 -8.05 12.19 5.80
N THR A 46 -8.56 11.97 7.00
CA THR A 46 -8.12 10.91 7.92
C THR A 46 -9.30 10.40 8.74
N VAL A 47 -9.09 9.32 9.49
CA VAL A 47 -10.07 8.67 10.37
C VAL A 47 -9.45 8.45 11.75
N ASN A 48 -10.26 8.00 12.71
CA ASN A 48 -9.74 7.55 13.99
C ASN A 48 -8.90 6.26 13.79
N SER A 49 -8.20 5.83 14.85
CA SER A 49 -7.43 4.59 14.87
C SER A 49 -7.78 3.76 16.10
N ALA A 50 -9.07 3.67 16.45
CA ALA A 50 -9.53 3.14 17.73
C ALA A 50 -10.25 1.79 17.62
N GLY A 51 -10.19 1.01 18.70
CA GLY A 51 -10.86 -0.29 18.80
C GLY A 51 -10.01 -1.46 18.29
N ARG A 52 -10.68 -2.52 17.83
CA ARG A 52 -10.05 -3.79 17.42
C ARG A 52 -9.66 -3.76 15.94
N LEU A 53 -8.87 -4.75 15.50
CA LEU A 53 -8.38 -4.86 14.11
C LEU A 53 -9.48 -4.71 13.05
N GLY A 54 -10.65 -5.32 13.25
CA GLY A 54 -11.78 -5.21 12.34
C GLY A 54 -12.33 -3.79 12.19
N ASN A 55 -12.37 -3.01 13.29
CA ASN A 55 -12.77 -1.61 13.25
C ASN A 55 -11.76 -0.80 12.42
N GLN A 56 -10.46 -0.94 12.71
CA GLN A 56 -9.40 -0.21 12.02
C GLN A 56 -9.34 -0.55 10.52
N MET A 57 -9.58 -1.80 10.13
CA MET A 57 -9.72 -2.20 8.74
C MET A 57 -10.96 -1.59 8.07
N GLY A 58 -12.09 -1.51 8.79
CA GLY A 58 -13.30 -0.81 8.32
C GLY A 58 -13.08 0.69 8.15
N GLU A 59 -12.43 1.35 9.11
CA GLU A 59 -12.05 2.77 9.04
C GLU A 59 -11.07 3.03 7.87
N TYR A 60 -10.05 2.18 7.69
CA TYR A 60 -9.12 2.24 6.56
C TYR A 60 -9.84 2.11 5.21
N ALA A 61 -10.71 1.09 5.07
CA ALA A 61 -11.45 0.83 3.83
C ALA A 61 -12.42 1.98 3.51
N THR A 62 -13.12 2.49 4.52
CA THR A 62 -14.06 3.62 4.38
C THR A 62 -13.31 4.89 3.96
N LEU A 63 -12.20 5.22 4.61
CA LEU A 63 -11.34 6.35 4.22
C LEU A 63 -10.85 6.22 2.77
N TYR A 64 -10.33 5.03 2.40
CA TYR A 64 -9.80 4.78 1.07
C TYR A 64 -10.86 4.91 -0.03
N ALA A 65 -12.06 4.35 0.21
CA ALA A 65 -13.19 4.43 -0.72
C ALA A 65 -13.68 5.88 -0.89
N LEU A 66 -13.96 6.57 0.23
CA LEU A 66 -14.46 7.95 0.20
C LEU A 66 -13.46 8.91 -0.44
N ALA A 67 -12.17 8.84 -0.08
CA ALA A 67 -11.15 9.71 -0.64
C ALA A 67 -10.96 9.48 -2.16
N LYS A 68 -11.04 8.23 -2.63
CA LYS A 68 -11.05 7.93 -4.07
C LYS A 68 -12.27 8.51 -4.78
N MET A 69 -13.49 8.27 -4.27
CA MET A 69 -14.73 8.76 -4.91
C MET A 69 -14.76 10.29 -4.98
N ASN A 70 -14.25 10.98 -3.94
CA ASN A 70 -14.23 12.43 -3.87
C ASN A 70 -12.99 13.08 -4.55
N GLY A 71 -12.04 12.28 -5.05
CA GLY A 71 -10.80 12.76 -5.66
C GLY A 71 -9.95 13.60 -4.70
N ARG A 72 -9.67 13.06 -3.50
CA ARG A 72 -8.93 13.71 -2.40
C ARG A 72 -7.82 12.80 -1.87
N GLN A 73 -6.88 13.38 -1.13
CA GLN A 73 -5.80 12.61 -0.51
C GLN A 73 -6.19 12.12 0.90
N ALA A 74 -6.19 10.80 1.07
CA ALA A 74 -6.32 10.15 2.37
C ALA A 74 -4.95 9.92 3.01
N TYR A 75 -4.90 10.09 4.33
CA TYR A 75 -3.76 9.77 5.18
C TYR A 75 -4.21 8.95 6.39
N ILE A 76 -3.40 7.99 6.81
CA ILE A 76 -3.65 7.23 8.05
C ILE A 76 -2.84 7.78 9.22
N LEU A 77 -3.38 7.63 10.42
CA LEU A 77 -2.68 7.97 11.66
C LEU A 77 -1.52 6.99 11.92
N PRO A 78 -0.42 7.41 12.58
CA PRO A 78 0.73 6.53 12.85
C PRO A 78 0.36 5.26 13.62
N GLN A 79 -0.60 5.35 14.57
CA GLN A 79 -1.11 4.21 15.31
C GLN A 79 -1.82 3.19 14.39
N MET A 80 -2.63 3.64 13.43
CA MET A 80 -3.26 2.73 12.47
C MET A 80 -2.20 2.03 11.61
N HIS A 81 -1.15 2.74 11.17
CA HIS A 81 -0.04 2.11 10.46
C HIS A 81 0.66 1.05 11.32
N GLN A 82 0.98 1.36 12.58
CA GLN A 82 1.63 0.43 13.50
C GLN A 82 0.83 -0.87 13.69
N GLN A 83 -0.51 -0.80 13.71
CA GLN A 83 -1.38 -1.95 13.93
C GLN A 83 -1.72 -2.74 12.65
N LEU A 84 -1.79 -2.09 11.48
CA LEU A 84 -2.18 -2.74 10.23
C LEU A 84 -0.99 -3.17 9.35
N ALA A 85 0.11 -2.42 9.31
CA ALA A 85 1.24 -2.71 8.42
C ALA A 85 1.98 -4.05 8.66
N PRO A 86 2.03 -4.61 9.88
CA PRO A 86 2.58 -5.97 10.09
C PRO A 86 1.73 -7.09 9.46
N LEU A 87 0.47 -6.80 9.10
CA LEU A 87 -0.52 -7.79 8.64
C LEU A 87 -0.97 -7.56 7.19
N PHE A 88 -0.92 -6.32 6.70
CA PHE A 88 -1.46 -5.91 5.42
C PHE A 88 -0.52 -4.97 4.65
N ARG A 89 -0.53 -5.08 3.31
CA ARG A 89 0.18 -4.14 2.43
C ARG A 89 -0.54 -2.79 2.39
N ILE A 90 -0.18 -1.91 3.32
CA ILE A 90 -0.67 -0.53 3.38
C ILE A 90 -0.22 0.26 2.15
N THR A 91 -1.11 1.12 1.64
CA THR A 91 -0.87 1.98 0.46
C THR A 91 -1.22 3.44 0.69
N LEU A 92 -1.95 3.77 1.77
CA LEU A 92 -2.14 5.17 2.18
C LEU A 92 -0.90 5.72 2.90
N PRO A 93 -0.51 6.98 2.62
CA PRO A 93 0.58 7.64 3.36
C PRO A 93 0.21 7.86 4.83
N VAL A 94 1.22 7.89 5.69
CA VAL A 94 1.08 8.25 7.11
C VAL A 94 1.20 9.77 7.26
N VAL A 95 0.29 10.38 8.03
CA VAL A 95 0.44 11.78 8.47
C VAL A 95 1.16 11.82 9.82
N SER A 96 2.11 12.75 10.01
CA SER A 96 2.84 12.83 11.28
C SER A 96 1.97 13.40 12.41
N SER A 97 2.21 12.94 13.64
CA SER A 97 1.45 13.34 14.83
C SER A 97 1.37 14.85 15.03
N ASP A 98 2.42 15.59 14.65
CA ASP A 98 2.49 17.04 14.83
C ASP A 98 1.71 17.79 13.75
N VAL A 99 1.68 17.27 12.51
CA VAL A 99 0.76 17.75 11.48
C VAL A 99 -0.69 17.49 11.89
N VAL A 100 -1.00 16.32 12.47
CA VAL A 100 -2.34 16.02 13.00
C VAL A 100 -2.75 16.99 14.12
N ARG A 101 -1.83 17.36 15.02
CA ARG A 101 -2.11 18.32 16.11
C ARG A 101 -2.34 19.75 15.62
N ASN A 102 -1.65 20.15 14.54
CA ASN A 102 -1.66 21.54 14.04
C ASN A 102 -2.81 21.83 13.06
N ILE A 103 -3.44 20.80 12.48
CA ILE A 103 -4.59 20.96 11.56
C ILE A 103 -5.89 21.16 12.35
N ARG A 104 -6.69 22.17 11.96
CA ARG A 104 -8.07 22.36 12.45
C ARG A 104 -9.03 21.40 11.72
N TRP A 105 -9.06 20.14 12.14
CA TRP A 105 -9.94 19.12 11.56
C TRP A 105 -11.42 19.48 11.68
N ARG A 106 -12.19 19.24 10.62
CA ARG A 106 -13.65 19.31 10.65
C ARG A 106 -14.22 17.91 10.86
N ASN A 107 -14.71 17.63 12.06
CA ASN A 107 -15.40 16.37 12.36
C ASN A 107 -16.59 16.17 11.42
N TYR A 108 -16.58 15.06 10.68
CA TYR A 108 -17.58 14.72 9.69
C TYR A 108 -18.13 13.32 10.00
N ARG A 109 -19.40 13.25 10.43
CA ARG A 109 -20.04 11.99 10.82
C ARG A 109 -20.67 11.34 9.59
N LEU A 110 -20.26 10.11 9.32
CA LEU A 110 -20.93 9.19 8.41
C LEU A 110 -22.06 8.50 9.17
N HIS A 111 -23.22 8.30 8.53
CA HIS A 111 -24.31 7.48 9.08
C HIS A 111 -24.53 6.21 8.24
N ASP A 112 -24.63 6.34 6.92
CA ASP A 112 -24.34 5.26 5.96
C ASP A 112 -23.29 5.75 4.97
N TRP A 113 -22.08 5.18 5.00
CA TRP A 113 -20.96 5.58 4.13
C TRP A 113 -21.21 5.34 2.64
N MET A 114 -22.22 4.54 2.27
CA MET A 114 -22.62 4.29 0.87
C MET A 114 -23.65 5.31 0.36
N SER A 115 -24.20 6.18 1.21
CA SER A 115 -25.15 7.24 0.81
C SER A 115 -24.58 8.13 -0.29
N GLU A 116 -25.44 8.52 -1.24
CA GLU A 116 -25.08 9.36 -2.39
C GLU A 116 -24.44 10.70 -1.96
N GLU A 117 -24.86 11.25 -0.81
CA GLU A 117 -24.31 12.50 -0.27
C GLU A 117 -22.79 12.46 -0.03
N TYR A 118 -22.25 11.27 0.25
CA TYR A 118 -20.84 11.06 0.56
C TYR A 118 -19.99 10.73 -0.67
N ARG A 119 -20.60 10.52 -1.83
CA ARG A 119 -19.88 10.42 -3.12
C ARG A 119 -19.32 11.76 -3.57
N HIS A 120 -19.97 12.86 -3.16
CA HIS A 120 -19.71 14.21 -3.66
C HIS A 120 -19.68 15.26 -2.53
N ILE A 121 -18.85 15.03 -1.51
CA ILE A 121 -18.65 15.92 -0.36
C ILE A 121 -18.01 17.24 -0.82
N LYS A 122 -18.77 18.33 -0.75
CA LYS A 122 -18.40 19.67 -1.22
C LYS A 122 -17.50 20.41 -0.22
N GLY A 123 -16.66 21.33 -0.74
CA GLY A 123 -15.85 22.27 0.04
C GLY A 123 -14.38 21.86 0.24
N LYS A 124 -13.49 22.85 0.44
CA LYS A 124 -12.05 22.66 0.61
C LYS A 124 -11.71 22.36 2.09
N TYR A 125 -11.87 21.10 2.50
CA TYR A 125 -11.57 20.57 3.84
C TYR A 125 -10.85 19.23 3.75
#